data_AF-A0A3M1UZ09-F1
#
_entry.id   AF-A0A3M1UZ09-F1
#
_cell.length_a   1.000
_cell.length_b   1.000
_cell.length_c   1.000
_cell.angle_alpha   90.00
_cell.angle_beta   90.00
_cell.angle_gamma   90.00
#
_symmetry.space_group_name_H-M   'P 1'
#
loop_
_entity.id
_entity.type
_entity.pdbx_description
1 polymer ?
#
loop_
_entity_poly.entity_id
_entity_poly.type
_entity_poly.pdbx_seq_one_letter_code
_entity_poly.pdbx_strand_id
1 'polypeptide(L)'
;MKGTLGLALSVALGTVAAFANWMYLQQQAENYTRVAFVGIKPGVRIRIGERFRPEHLTKVEIPKNALGNLELIAVHWEEHPAIPAFTATREFTGGELLLQQDLRTPAAQDLNRMLGENEVAMFLPIDARFFNPRLVNPGDLVSFRIPPAQPNAKPEIIGPFRILALGNRKGRAEIQRAAGLPSGAENVIAISVKTTDGGTQLEPRAERIATILQATNFRGVQLLLHPARR
;
A
#
# COMPACT_ATOMS: atom_id res chain seq x y z
N MET A 1 59.48 8.82 53.34
CA MET A 1 58.10 9.11 52.91
C MET A 1 57.87 8.81 51.42
N LYS A 2 58.33 7.66 50.89
CA LYS A 2 58.20 7.32 49.45
C LYS A 2 57.13 6.26 49.14
N GLY A 3 56.55 5.60 50.16
CA GLY A 3 55.55 4.54 49.98
C GLY A 3 54.12 5.04 49.74
N THR A 4 53.76 6.20 50.26
CA THR A 4 52.40 6.77 50.14
C THR A 4 52.09 7.24 48.72
N LEU A 5 53.10 7.71 47.98
CA LEU A 5 52.98 8.18 46.60
C LEU A 5 52.70 7.03 45.62
N GLY A 6 53.35 5.88 45.82
CA GLY A 6 53.09 4.67 45.02
C GLY A 6 51.70 4.08 45.27
N LEU A 7 51.22 4.16 46.52
CA LEU A 7 49.90 3.68 46.92
C LEU A 7 48.77 4.58 46.39
N ALA A 8 48.98 5.90 46.37
CA ALA A 8 48.04 6.84 45.75
C ALA A 8 47.93 6.65 44.23
N LEU A 9 49.06 6.36 43.56
CA LEU A 9 49.08 6.16 42.11
C LEU A 9 48.37 4.87 41.68
N SER A 10 48.56 3.77 42.41
CA SER A 10 47.90 2.50 42.12
C SER A 10 46.39 2.57 42.34
N VAL A 11 45.93 3.28 43.37
CA VAL A 11 44.50 3.56 43.58
C VAL A 11 43.95 4.35 42.40
N ALA A 12 44.60 5.45 41.99
CA ALA A 12 44.13 6.28 40.87
C ALA A 12 44.05 5.49 39.54
N LEU A 13 45.08 4.71 39.21
CA LEU A 13 45.09 3.84 38.02
C LEU A 13 44.00 2.76 38.10
N GLY A 14 43.78 2.18 39.27
CA GLY A 14 42.71 1.21 39.50
C GLY A 14 41.33 1.80 39.24
N THR A 15 41.07 3.03 39.71
CA THR A 15 39.79 3.71 39.47
C THR A 15 39.57 4.02 38.00
N VAL A 16 40.60 4.48 37.29
CA VAL A 16 40.52 4.76 35.84
C VAL A 16 40.27 3.49 35.05
N ALA A 17 40.96 2.39 35.39
CA ALA A 17 40.75 1.10 34.76
C ALA A 17 39.34 0.55 35.01
N ALA A 18 38.83 0.67 36.24
CA ALA A 18 37.46 0.28 36.57
C ALA A 18 36.43 1.10 35.79
N PHE A 19 36.64 2.41 35.66
CA PHE A 19 35.76 3.29 34.90
C PHE A 19 35.77 2.96 33.40
N ALA A 20 36.96 2.74 32.82
CA ALA A 20 37.09 2.34 31.42
C ALA A 20 36.41 0.98 31.14
N ASN A 21 36.58 0.01 32.05
CA ASN A 21 35.92 -1.29 31.94
C ASN A 21 34.38 -1.16 32.07
N TRP A 22 33.90 -0.32 32.97
CA TRP A 22 32.46 -0.06 33.12
C TRP A 22 31.88 0.57 31.84
N MET A 23 32.54 1.59 31.27
CA MET A 23 32.08 2.23 30.04
C MET A 23 32.05 1.25 28.86
N TYR A 24 33.06 0.38 28.75
CA TYR A 24 33.09 -0.69 27.74
C TYR A 24 31.92 -1.66 27.89
N LEU A 25 31.63 -2.11 29.11
CA LEU A 25 30.51 -3.01 29.40
C LEU A 25 29.16 -2.34 29.13
N GLN A 26 29.00 -1.06 29.46
CA GLN A 26 27.80 -0.28 29.17
C GLN A 26 27.53 -0.23 27.65
N GLN A 27 28.58 0.05 26.86
CA GLN A 27 28.48 0.12 25.41
C GLN A 27 28.18 -1.26 24.76
N GLN A 28 28.71 -2.35 25.35
CA GLN A 28 28.34 -3.71 24.93
C GLN A 28 26.91 -4.10 25.33
N ALA A 29 26.43 -3.65 26.50
CA ALA A 29 25.09 -3.97 26.98
C ALA A 29 23.99 -3.35 26.10
N GLU A 30 24.21 -2.15 25.57
CA GLU A 30 23.30 -1.52 24.61
C GLU A 30 23.17 -2.34 23.30
N ASN A 31 24.25 -2.99 22.86
CA ASN A 31 24.24 -3.86 21.68
C ASN A 31 23.51 -5.20 21.90
N TYR A 32 23.19 -5.55 23.14
CA TYR A 32 22.51 -6.79 23.49
C TYR A 32 20.98 -6.69 23.45
N THR A 33 20.42 -5.48 23.44
CA THR A 33 18.97 -5.31 23.35
C THR A 33 18.52 -5.58 21.92
N ARG A 34 17.92 -6.75 21.70
CA ARG A 34 17.40 -7.17 20.39
C ARG A 34 15.88 -7.01 20.35
N VAL A 35 15.39 -6.48 19.25
CA VAL A 35 13.95 -6.41 18.97
C VAL A 35 13.64 -7.44 17.90
N ALA A 36 12.54 -8.18 18.12
CA ALA A 36 12.13 -9.25 17.24
C ALA A 36 10.98 -8.81 16.34
N PHE A 37 11.13 -9.04 15.04
CA PHE A 37 10.12 -8.79 14.02
C PHE A 37 9.70 -10.08 13.34
N VAL A 38 8.58 -10.00 12.63
CA VAL A 38 8.08 -11.09 11.81
C VAL A 38 8.66 -10.98 10.41
N GLY A 39 9.33 -12.05 9.99
CA GLY A 39 9.77 -12.25 8.61
C GLY A 39 9.06 -13.43 7.97
N ILE A 40 9.20 -13.55 6.65
CA ILE A 40 8.76 -14.69 5.86
C ILE A 40 9.86 -15.74 5.83
N LYS A 41 9.52 -16.99 6.14
CA LYS A 41 10.46 -18.10 6.19
C LYS A 41 11.18 -18.29 4.84
N PRO A 42 12.51 -18.51 4.82
CA PRO A 42 13.25 -18.75 3.58
C PRO A 42 12.66 -19.92 2.78
N GLY A 43 12.58 -19.77 1.45
CA GLY A 43 12.04 -20.78 0.55
C GLY A 43 10.51 -20.85 0.47
N VAL A 44 9.78 -20.09 1.29
CA VAL A 44 8.33 -19.94 1.17
C VAL A 44 8.01 -18.80 0.19
N ARG A 45 7.01 -19.02 -0.66
CA ARG A 45 6.40 -17.98 -1.49
C ARG A 45 4.93 -17.89 -1.14
N ILE A 46 4.48 -16.69 -0.78
CA ILE A 46 3.08 -16.43 -0.45
C ILE A 46 2.47 -15.62 -1.58
N ARG A 47 1.39 -16.12 -2.16
CA ARG A 47 0.71 -15.44 -3.28
C ARG A 47 -0.23 -14.35 -2.77
N ILE A 48 -0.56 -13.42 -3.66
CA ILE A 48 -1.58 -12.39 -3.39
C ILE A 48 -2.91 -13.06 -3.01
N GLY A 49 -3.51 -12.62 -1.92
CA GLY A 49 -4.77 -13.14 -1.39
C GLY A 49 -4.66 -14.43 -0.59
N GLU A 50 -3.46 -15.02 -0.48
CA GLU A 50 -3.24 -16.18 0.37
C GLU A 50 -3.21 -15.78 1.85
N ARG A 51 -3.75 -16.62 2.73
CA ARG A 51 -3.68 -16.38 4.19
C ARG A 51 -2.28 -16.65 4.71
N PHE A 52 -1.82 -15.81 5.63
CA PHE A 52 -0.60 -16.10 6.37
C PHE A 52 -0.83 -17.32 7.26
N ARG A 53 0.14 -18.25 7.28
CA ARG A 53 0.13 -19.41 8.17
C ARG A 53 1.29 -19.29 9.15
N PRO A 54 1.16 -19.81 10.38
CA PRO A 54 2.27 -19.83 11.34
C PRO A 54 3.54 -20.48 10.76
N GLU A 55 3.39 -21.49 9.90
CA GLU A 55 4.49 -22.19 9.21
C GLU A 55 5.29 -21.30 8.25
N HIS A 56 4.68 -20.23 7.74
CA HIS A 56 5.29 -19.30 6.79
C HIS A 56 6.09 -18.20 7.48
N LEU A 57 5.94 -18.04 8.80
CA LEU A 57 6.52 -16.94 9.56
C LEU A 57 7.81 -17.39 10.25
N THR A 58 8.76 -16.47 10.35
CA THR A 58 10.01 -16.67 11.08
C THR A 58 10.32 -15.45 11.94
N LYS A 59 10.98 -15.67 13.07
CA LYS A 59 11.47 -14.60 13.93
C LYS A 59 12.74 -14.02 13.34
N VAL A 60 12.79 -12.71 13.17
CA VAL A 60 13.98 -11.97 12.74
C VAL A 60 14.39 -11.04 13.88
N GLU A 61 15.55 -11.30 14.48
CA GLU A 61 16.09 -10.48 15.56
C GLU A 61 17.03 -9.42 15.01
N ILE A 62 16.75 -8.16 15.33
CA ILE A 62 17.56 -7.02 14.89
C ILE A 62 18.04 -6.26 16.14
N PRO A 63 19.34 -5.95 16.25
CA PRO A 63 19.88 -5.11 17.31
C PRO A 63 19.22 -3.73 17.34
N LYS A 64 18.91 -3.21 18.54
CA LYS A 64 18.16 -1.94 18.70
C LYS A 64 18.83 -0.75 18.00
N ASN A 65 20.15 -0.72 17.99
CA ASN A 65 20.97 0.31 17.33
C ASN A 65 20.87 0.30 15.80
N ALA A 66 20.39 -0.79 15.19
CA ALA A 66 20.25 -0.95 13.74
C ALA A 66 18.80 -0.85 13.24
N LEU A 67 17.84 -0.51 14.13
CA LEU A 67 16.41 -0.51 13.78
C LEU A 67 16.03 0.64 12.86
N GLY A 68 16.58 1.83 13.06
CA GLY A 68 16.12 3.04 12.36
C GLY A 68 14.60 3.17 12.45
N ASN A 69 13.92 3.17 11.29
CA ASN A 69 12.46 3.27 11.22
C ASN A 69 11.72 1.92 11.28
N LEU A 70 12.42 0.78 11.36
CA LEU A 70 11.80 -0.55 11.34
C LEU A 70 10.81 -0.76 12.49
N GLU A 71 11.07 -0.17 13.66
CA GLU A 71 10.18 -0.25 14.82
C GLU A 71 8.78 0.33 14.55
N LEU A 72 8.67 1.32 13.65
CA LEU A 72 7.39 1.95 13.30
C LEU A 72 6.65 1.26 12.16
N ILE A 73 7.37 0.53 11.30
CA ILE A 73 6.82 0.00 10.04
C ILE A 73 6.75 -1.52 9.98
N ALA A 74 7.60 -2.23 10.72
CA ALA A 74 7.64 -3.69 10.74
C ALA A 74 6.73 -4.24 11.82
N VAL A 75 6.23 -5.46 11.61
CA VAL A 75 5.36 -6.14 12.55
C VAL A 75 6.21 -6.81 13.64
N HIS A 76 5.95 -6.50 14.90
CA HIS A 76 6.66 -7.11 16.02
C HIS A 76 6.33 -8.60 16.15
N TRP A 77 7.30 -9.40 16.60
CA TRP A 77 7.11 -10.83 16.80
C TRP A 77 6.00 -11.16 17.82
N GLU A 78 5.74 -10.27 18.78
CA GLU A 78 4.66 -10.42 19.76
C GLU A 78 3.27 -10.42 19.10
N GLU A 79 3.12 -9.75 17.95
CA GLU A 79 1.89 -9.68 17.17
C GLU A 79 1.71 -10.89 16.23
N HIS A 80 2.70 -11.80 16.15
CA HIS A 80 2.62 -12.96 15.25
C HIS A 80 1.36 -13.83 15.39
N PRO A 81 0.71 -13.99 16.57
CA PRO A 81 -0.49 -14.81 16.68
C PRO A 81 -1.70 -14.20 15.95
N ALA A 82 -1.70 -12.89 15.71
CA ALA A 82 -2.76 -12.18 15.00
C ALA A 82 -2.60 -12.25 13.47
N ILE A 83 -1.38 -12.47 12.98
CA ILE A 83 -1.04 -12.45 11.54
C ILE A 83 -1.88 -13.44 10.70
N PRO A 84 -2.18 -14.67 11.17
CA PRO A 84 -3.02 -15.61 10.41
C PRO A 84 -4.44 -15.14 10.12
N ALA A 85 -4.93 -14.09 10.81
CA ALA A 85 -6.22 -13.46 10.51
C ALA A 85 -6.19 -12.63 9.22
N PHE A 86 -5.00 -12.30 8.71
CA PHE A 86 -4.81 -11.45 7.54
C PHE A 86 -4.46 -12.26 6.29
N THR A 87 -4.69 -11.62 5.13
CA THR A 87 -4.35 -12.16 3.81
C THR A 87 -3.27 -11.31 3.16
N ALA A 88 -2.34 -11.94 2.45
CA ALA A 88 -1.27 -11.28 1.74
C ALA A 88 -1.82 -10.28 0.69
N THR A 89 -1.39 -9.02 0.79
CA THR A 89 -1.80 -7.94 -0.12
C THR A 89 -0.92 -7.81 -1.36
N ARG A 90 0.27 -8.42 -1.32
CA ARG A 90 1.24 -8.55 -2.40
C ARG A 90 1.88 -9.93 -2.35
N GLU A 91 2.68 -10.27 -3.36
CA GLU A 91 3.50 -11.48 -3.33
C GLU A 91 4.68 -11.29 -2.37
N PHE A 92 4.99 -12.32 -1.59
CA PHE A 92 6.12 -12.33 -0.66
C PHE A 92 7.09 -13.44 -1.02
N THR A 93 8.37 -13.12 -0.94
CA THR A 93 9.45 -14.11 -1.01
C THR A 93 10.11 -14.31 0.36
N GLY A 94 10.58 -15.54 0.61
CA GLY A 94 11.26 -15.87 1.85
C GLY A 94 12.50 -15.01 2.09
N GLY A 95 12.66 -14.53 3.32
CA GLY A 95 13.70 -13.58 3.73
C GLY A 95 13.22 -12.13 3.83
N GLU A 96 12.01 -11.82 3.37
CA GLU A 96 11.41 -10.48 3.54
C GLU A 96 10.86 -10.27 4.96
N LEU A 97 10.89 -9.03 5.44
CA LEU A 97 10.20 -8.59 6.64
C LEU A 97 8.74 -8.26 6.33
N LEU A 98 7.85 -8.63 7.24
CA LEU A 98 6.44 -8.27 7.16
C LEU A 98 6.23 -6.87 7.73
N LEU A 99 5.56 -6.02 6.96
CA LEU A 99 5.31 -4.63 7.33
C LEU A 99 3.86 -4.44 7.78
N GLN A 100 3.61 -3.47 8.67
CA GLN A 100 2.26 -3.13 9.13
C GLN A 100 1.34 -2.72 7.97
N GLN A 101 1.89 -2.06 6.95
CA GLN A 101 1.15 -1.70 5.74
C GLN A 101 0.66 -2.93 4.94
N ASP A 102 1.40 -4.05 5.03
CA ASP A 102 1.07 -5.28 4.31
C ASP A 102 -0.12 -6.01 4.96
N LEU A 103 -0.33 -5.82 6.26
CA LEU A 103 -1.45 -6.35 7.04
C LEU A 103 -2.74 -5.52 6.91
N ARG A 104 -2.70 -4.36 6.25
CA ARG A 104 -3.91 -3.57 6.01
C ARG A 104 -4.73 -4.15 4.87
N THR A 105 -5.99 -4.47 5.11
CA THR A 105 -6.96 -4.79 4.05
C THR A 105 -7.09 -3.57 3.11
N PRO A 106 -6.65 -3.64 1.84
CA PRO A 106 -6.67 -2.51 0.91
C PRO A 106 -8.09 -2.00 0.60
N ALA A 107 -9.10 -2.82 0.88
CA ALA A 107 -10.51 -2.51 0.62
C ALA A 107 -11.04 -1.30 1.40
N ALA A 108 -10.32 -0.83 2.42
CA ALA A 108 -10.73 0.30 3.25
C ALA A 108 -9.84 1.55 3.08
N GLN A 109 -9.07 1.68 2.00
CA GLN A 109 -8.58 3.02 1.66
C GLN A 109 -9.80 3.89 1.32
N ASP A 110 -9.99 4.96 2.09
CA ASP A 110 -11.07 5.89 1.83
C ASP A 110 -10.86 6.51 0.44
N LEU A 111 -11.92 6.58 -0.36
CA LEU A 111 -11.85 7.07 -1.75
C LEU A 111 -11.24 8.49 -1.76
N ASN A 112 -11.56 9.24 -0.72
CA ASN A 112 -11.08 10.59 -0.45
C ASN A 112 -9.56 10.68 -0.29
N ARG A 113 -8.89 9.61 0.16
CA ARG A 113 -7.42 9.57 0.29
C ARG A 113 -6.70 9.25 -1.02
N MET A 114 -7.43 8.73 -2.02
CA MET A 114 -6.87 8.43 -3.35
C MET A 114 -6.97 9.62 -4.31
N LEU A 115 -7.71 10.66 -3.93
CA LEU A 115 -7.86 11.91 -4.66
C LEU A 115 -6.70 12.85 -4.31
N GLY A 116 -6.13 13.51 -5.31
CA GLY A 116 -5.24 14.65 -5.10
C GLY A 116 -6.00 15.90 -4.61
N GLU A 117 -5.27 16.92 -4.17
CA GLU A 117 -5.84 18.18 -3.63
C GLU A 117 -6.82 18.88 -4.59
N ASN A 118 -6.68 18.67 -5.90
CA ASN A 118 -7.53 19.24 -6.96
C ASN A 118 -8.19 18.15 -7.82
N GLU A 119 -8.48 16.98 -7.23
CA GLU A 119 -9.16 15.89 -7.91
C GLU A 119 -10.50 15.58 -7.24
N VAL A 120 -11.52 15.32 -8.06
CA VAL A 120 -12.83 14.85 -7.63
C VAL A 120 -13.13 13.49 -8.23
N ALA A 121 -13.91 12.69 -7.50
CA ALA A 121 -14.39 11.41 -8.00
C ALA A 121 -15.65 11.61 -8.85
N MET A 122 -15.60 11.21 -10.12
CA MET A 122 -16.77 11.15 -11.00
C MET A 122 -17.19 9.70 -11.17
N PHE A 123 -18.47 9.40 -10.89
CA PHE A 123 -19.04 8.06 -11.00
C PHE A 123 -19.76 7.91 -12.33
N LEU A 124 -19.33 6.94 -13.14
CA LEU A 124 -19.88 6.66 -14.45
C LEU A 124 -20.43 5.22 -14.49
N PRO A 125 -21.67 5.00 -14.93
CA PRO A 125 -22.13 3.64 -15.19
C PRO A 125 -21.39 3.05 -16.40
N ILE A 126 -21.15 1.74 -16.35
CA ILE A 126 -20.46 0.97 -17.38
C ILE A 126 -21.32 -0.21 -17.80
N ASP A 127 -21.30 -0.52 -19.10
CA ASP A 127 -21.99 -1.70 -19.63
C ASP A 127 -21.11 -2.94 -19.47
N ALA A 128 -21.45 -3.78 -18.48
CA ALA A 128 -20.74 -5.02 -18.16
C ALA A 128 -20.75 -6.05 -19.31
N ARG A 129 -21.55 -5.84 -20.37
CA ARG A 129 -21.53 -6.71 -21.56
C ARG A 129 -20.32 -6.48 -22.46
N PHE A 130 -19.75 -5.28 -22.41
CA PHE A 130 -18.59 -4.88 -23.23
C PHE A 130 -17.32 -4.67 -22.42
N PHE A 131 -17.43 -4.72 -21.10
CA PHE A 131 -16.34 -4.47 -20.17
C PHE A 131 -16.33 -5.53 -19.07
N ASN A 132 -15.22 -6.25 -18.95
CA ASN A 132 -15.03 -7.21 -17.86
C ASN A 132 -14.33 -6.52 -16.67
N PRO A 133 -15.03 -6.23 -15.57
CA PRO A 133 -14.46 -5.49 -14.45
C PRO A 133 -13.33 -6.25 -13.75
N ARG A 134 -13.27 -7.58 -13.89
CA ARG A 134 -12.21 -8.40 -13.26
C ARG A 134 -10.83 -8.19 -13.87
N LEU A 135 -10.77 -7.67 -15.10
CA LEU A 135 -9.50 -7.42 -15.80
C LEU A 135 -8.92 -6.03 -15.47
N VAL A 136 -9.60 -5.25 -14.63
CA VAL A 136 -9.24 -3.87 -14.35
C VAL A 136 -9.18 -3.62 -12.85
N ASN A 137 -8.17 -2.86 -12.42
CA ASN A 137 -7.94 -2.52 -11.04
C ASN A 137 -8.02 -1.01 -10.81
N PRO A 138 -8.42 -0.58 -9.61
CA PRO A 138 -8.16 0.77 -9.14
C PRO A 138 -6.68 1.13 -9.31
N GLY A 139 -6.41 2.30 -9.87
CA GLY A 139 -5.09 2.77 -10.29
C GLY A 139 -4.84 2.69 -11.81
N ASP A 140 -5.55 1.83 -12.54
CA ASP A 140 -5.38 1.70 -13.99
C ASP A 140 -5.91 2.94 -14.74
N LEU A 141 -5.38 3.17 -15.94
CA LEU A 141 -5.79 4.27 -16.82
C LEU A 141 -6.79 3.79 -17.87
N VAL A 142 -7.87 4.54 -18.06
CA VAL A 142 -8.92 4.23 -19.02
C VAL A 142 -9.31 5.43 -19.87
N SER A 143 -9.68 5.17 -21.12
CA SER A 143 -10.35 6.13 -21.97
C SER A 143 -11.73 5.64 -22.33
N PHE A 144 -12.62 6.56 -22.64
CA PHE A 144 -13.99 6.29 -23.04
C PHE A 144 -14.12 6.56 -24.53
N ARG A 145 -14.48 5.53 -25.29
CA ARG A 145 -14.84 5.65 -26.69
C ARG A 145 -16.33 5.89 -26.79
N ILE A 146 -16.65 7.03 -27.36
CA ILE A 146 -18.01 7.52 -27.52
C ILE A 146 -18.46 7.21 -28.95
N PRO A 147 -19.62 6.54 -29.11
CA PRO A 147 -20.17 6.30 -30.42
C PRO A 147 -20.56 7.65 -31.06
N PRO A 148 -20.30 7.82 -32.36
CA PRO A 148 -20.65 9.06 -33.05
C PRO A 148 -22.18 9.25 -33.05
N ALA A 149 -22.64 10.48 -32.84
CA ALA A 149 -24.07 10.81 -32.91
C ALA A 149 -24.65 10.64 -34.34
N GLN A 150 -23.78 10.61 -35.35
CA GLN A 150 -24.13 10.43 -36.76
C GLN A 150 -23.44 9.17 -37.32
N PRO A 151 -24.09 8.39 -38.20
CA PRO A 151 -23.54 7.13 -38.73
C PRO A 151 -22.17 7.26 -39.41
N ASN A 152 -21.86 8.44 -39.96
CA ASN A 152 -20.64 8.70 -40.73
C ASN A 152 -19.57 9.49 -39.95
N ALA A 153 -19.82 9.85 -38.69
CA ALA A 153 -18.82 10.56 -37.88
C ALA A 153 -17.84 9.58 -37.22
N LYS A 154 -16.62 10.03 -36.97
CA LYS A 154 -15.60 9.20 -36.30
C LYS A 154 -15.93 9.09 -34.80
N PRO A 155 -15.75 7.91 -34.18
CA PRO A 155 -15.89 7.76 -32.74
C PRO A 155 -14.85 8.62 -32.02
N GLU A 156 -15.29 9.36 -31.01
CA GLU A 156 -14.44 10.22 -30.19
C GLU A 156 -13.88 9.40 -29.01
N ILE A 157 -12.60 9.57 -28.68
CA ILE A 157 -11.96 8.92 -27.53
C ILE A 157 -11.58 10.00 -26.52
N ILE A 158 -12.15 9.93 -25.31
CA ILE A 158 -11.91 10.88 -24.23
C ILE A 158 -11.10 10.18 -23.12
N GLY A 159 -9.97 10.76 -22.74
CA GLY A 159 -9.13 10.31 -21.63
C GLY A 159 -7.64 10.62 -21.84
N PRO A 160 -6.72 9.94 -21.14
CA PRO A 160 -6.97 8.88 -20.14
C PRO A 160 -7.40 9.45 -18.78
N PHE A 161 -8.19 8.67 -18.04
CA PHE A 161 -8.60 8.92 -16.65
C PHE A 161 -8.10 7.79 -15.74
N ARG A 162 -7.78 8.11 -14.49
CA ARG A 162 -7.35 7.10 -13.50
C ARG A 162 -8.55 6.53 -12.77
N ILE A 163 -8.64 5.21 -12.67
CA ILE A 163 -9.71 4.55 -11.92
C ILE A 163 -9.43 4.64 -10.43
N LEU A 164 -10.43 5.06 -9.67
CA LEU A 164 -10.42 5.11 -8.21
C LEU A 164 -11.14 3.91 -7.60
N ALA A 165 -12.25 3.49 -8.20
CA ALA A 165 -13.02 2.34 -7.75
C ALA A 165 -13.85 1.73 -8.89
N LEU A 166 -14.20 0.45 -8.75
CA LEU A 166 -15.20 -0.23 -9.59
C LEU A 166 -16.34 -0.69 -8.69
N GLY A 167 -17.48 -0.01 -8.73
CA GLY A 167 -18.61 -0.26 -7.84
C GLY A 167 -18.19 -0.08 -6.38
N ASN A 168 -18.38 -1.12 -5.58
CA ASN A 168 -17.94 -1.15 -4.17
C ASN A 168 -16.45 -1.55 -4.01
N ARG A 169 -15.74 -1.75 -5.13
CA ARG A 169 -14.35 -2.21 -5.13
C ARG A 169 -13.36 -1.07 -5.20
N LYS A 170 -12.72 -0.78 -4.07
CA LYS A 170 -11.61 0.19 -3.92
C LYS A 170 -10.21 -0.43 -4.03
N GLY A 171 -10.11 -1.74 -4.24
CA GLY A 171 -8.83 -2.46 -4.36
C GLY A 171 -8.85 -3.55 -5.44
N ARG A 172 -7.81 -4.41 -5.45
CA ARG A 172 -7.74 -5.54 -6.39
C ARG A 172 -8.84 -6.57 -6.10
N ALA A 173 -9.39 -7.17 -7.16
CA ALA A 173 -10.49 -8.14 -7.05
C ALA A 173 -10.11 -9.41 -6.27
N GLU A 174 -8.85 -9.82 -6.35
CA GLU A 174 -8.33 -10.99 -5.63
C GLU A 174 -8.25 -10.73 -4.13
N ILE A 175 -7.84 -9.51 -3.74
CA ILE A 175 -7.70 -9.14 -2.33
C ILE A 175 -9.06 -8.98 -1.66
N GLN A 176 -10.07 -8.44 -2.36
CA GLN A 176 -11.43 -8.38 -1.82
C GLN A 176 -12.06 -9.76 -1.63
N ARG A 177 -11.86 -10.68 -2.58
CA ARG A 177 -12.30 -12.07 -2.47
C ARG A 177 -11.62 -12.78 -1.29
N ALA A 178 -10.31 -12.60 -1.15
CA ALA A 178 -9.56 -13.15 -0.03
C ALA A 178 -10.03 -12.61 1.34
N ALA A 179 -10.40 -11.33 1.39
CA ALA A 179 -10.96 -10.69 2.58
C ALA A 179 -12.44 -11.04 2.86
N GLY A 180 -13.08 -11.90 2.03
CA GLY A 180 -14.48 -12.29 2.21
C GLY A 180 -15.49 -11.16 2.02
N LEU A 181 -15.09 -10.06 1.37
CA LEU A 181 -15.97 -8.92 1.14
C LEU A 181 -16.92 -9.21 -0.02
N PRO A 182 -18.21 -8.81 0.08
CA PRO A 182 -19.16 -9.01 -0.99
C PRO A 182 -18.72 -8.25 -2.25
N SER A 183 -18.68 -8.94 -3.39
CA SER A 183 -18.52 -8.31 -4.69
C SER A 183 -19.78 -7.50 -4.98
N GLY A 184 -19.74 -6.19 -4.72
CA GLY A 184 -20.83 -5.27 -5.03
C GLY A 184 -21.06 -5.12 -6.53
N ALA A 185 -22.13 -4.42 -6.91
CA ALA A 185 -22.45 -4.18 -8.31
C ALA A 185 -21.28 -3.47 -9.03
N GLU A 186 -20.59 -4.21 -9.92
CA GLU A 186 -19.41 -3.73 -10.66
C GLU A 186 -19.80 -2.93 -11.93
N ASN A 187 -21.04 -2.44 -12.00
CA ASN A 187 -21.60 -1.71 -13.14
C ASN A 187 -21.39 -0.19 -13.07
N VAL A 188 -20.64 0.30 -12.08
CA VAL A 188 -20.27 1.70 -11.93
C VAL A 188 -18.76 1.79 -11.80
N ILE A 189 -18.14 2.78 -12.43
CA ILE A 189 -16.71 3.08 -12.30
C ILE A 189 -16.55 4.48 -11.72
N ALA A 190 -15.72 4.61 -10.69
CA ALA A 190 -15.30 5.90 -10.17
C ALA A 190 -13.96 6.26 -10.82
N ILE A 191 -13.90 7.40 -11.49
CA ILE A 191 -12.69 7.94 -12.11
C ILE A 191 -12.24 9.20 -11.38
N SER A 192 -10.94 9.44 -11.34
CA SER A 192 -10.37 10.72 -10.92
C SER A 192 -10.46 11.71 -12.07
N VAL A 193 -11.00 12.90 -11.74
CA VAL A 193 -11.14 14.03 -12.63
C VAL A 193 -10.50 15.23 -11.97
N LYS A 194 -9.71 15.99 -12.74
CA LYS A 194 -9.14 17.23 -12.23
C LYS A 194 -10.18 18.34 -12.20
N THR A 195 -10.11 19.17 -11.17
CA THR A 195 -10.87 20.41 -11.09
C THR A 195 -10.00 21.62 -11.41
N THR A 196 -10.56 22.57 -12.16
CA THR A 196 -9.99 23.90 -12.40
C THR A 196 -10.65 24.90 -11.43
N ASP A 197 -9.96 25.99 -11.12
CA ASP A 197 -10.46 27.10 -10.29
C ASP A 197 -10.98 26.67 -8.90
N GLY A 198 -10.08 26.10 -8.09
CA GLY A 198 -10.35 25.83 -6.67
C GLY A 198 -11.46 24.82 -6.37
N GLY A 199 -11.80 23.94 -7.34
CA GLY A 199 -12.78 22.87 -7.16
C GLY A 199 -14.13 23.10 -7.84
N THR A 200 -14.33 24.23 -8.54
CA THR A 200 -15.66 24.62 -9.03
C THR A 200 -15.96 24.11 -10.44
N GLN A 201 -14.94 24.00 -11.30
CA GLN A 201 -15.11 23.55 -12.68
C GLN A 201 -14.35 22.24 -12.91
N LEU A 202 -14.92 21.35 -13.72
CA LEU A 202 -14.23 20.11 -14.09
C LEU A 202 -13.28 20.41 -15.25
N GLU A 203 -12.26 19.57 -15.44
CA GLU A 203 -11.43 19.70 -16.63
C GLU A 203 -12.26 19.54 -17.92
N PRO A 204 -11.91 20.21 -19.03
CA PRO A 204 -12.74 20.21 -20.24
C PRO A 204 -13.08 18.82 -20.79
N ARG A 205 -12.20 17.84 -20.59
CA ARG A 205 -12.42 16.43 -21.00
C ARG A 205 -13.51 15.77 -20.17
N ALA A 206 -13.55 16.06 -18.86
CA ALA A 206 -14.54 15.49 -17.95
C ALA A 206 -15.90 16.19 -18.08
N GLU A 207 -15.93 17.49 -18.38
CA GLU A 207 -17.17 18.17 -18.76
C GLU A 207 -17.74 17.55 -20.03
N ARG A 208 -16.91 17.35 -21.05
CA ARG A 208 -17.31 16.75 -22.32
C ARG A 208 -17.94 15.36 -22.15
N ILE A 209 -17.32 14.48 -21.36
CA ILE A 209 -17.88 13.15 -21.12
C ILE A 209 -19.18 13.22 -20.30
N ALA A 210 -19.27 14.11 -19.30
CA ALA A 210 -20.47 14.29 -18.52
C ALA A 210 -21.65 14.78 -19.39
N THR A 211 -21.43 15.76 -20.27
CA THR A 211 -22.44 16.25 -21.21
C THR A 211 -22.93 15.15 -22.15
N ILE A 212 -22.02 14.36 -22.71
CA ILE A 212 -22.38 13.29 -23.64
C ILE A 212 -23.12 12.16 -22.93
N LEU A 213 -22.69 11.79 -21.73
CA LEU A 213 -23.36 10.76 -20.93
C LEU A 213 -24.77 11.17 -20.53
N GLN A 214 -24.97 12.44 -20.14
CA GLN A 214 -26.30 12.99 -19.89
C GLN A 214 -27.18 12.93 -21.16
N ALA A 215 -26.65 13.32 -22.32
CA ALA A 215 -27.40 13.31 -23.59
C ALA A 215 -27.78 11.89 -24.06
N THR A 216 -26.92 10.90 -23.79
CA THR A 216 -27.08 9.50 -24.21
C THR A 216 -27.80 8.62 -23.19
N ASN A 217 -28.30 9.19 -22.08
CA ASN A 217 -28.83 8.44 -20.93
C ASN A 217 -27.86 7.35 -20.46
N PHE A 218 -26.57 7.65 -20.48
CA PHE A 218 -25.49 6.78 -20.04
C PHE A 218 -25.36 5.44 -20.80
N ARG A 219 -25.84 5.38 -22.05
CA ARG A 219 -25.79 4.16 -22.88
C ARG A 219 -24.70 4.25 -23.94
N GLY A 220 -24.02 3.12 -24.19
CA GLY A 220 -23.20 2.93 -25.39
C GLY A 220 -21.75 3.43 -25.31
N VAL A 221 -21.25 3.79 -24.14
CA VAL A 221 -19.84 4.16 -23.98
C VAL A 221 -18.98 2.91 -23.81
N GLN A 222 -17.99 2.74 -24.69
CA GLN A 222 -17.01 1.66 -24.60
C GLN A 222 -15.80 2.12 -23.79
N LEU A 223 -15.30 1.25 -22.92
CA LEU A 223 -14.13 1.54 -22.11
C LEU A 223 -12.87 0.92 -22.76
N LEU A 224 -11.85 1.75 -22.94
CA LEU A 224 -10.54 1.37 -23.48
C LEU A 224 -9.52 1.38 -22.34
N LEU A 225 -8.92 0.23 -22.05
CA LEU A 225 -7.88 0.10 -21.03
C LEU A 225 -6.51 0.46 -21.62
N HIS A 226 -5.76 1.32 -20.92
CA HIS A 226 -4.38 1.65 -21.28
C HIS A 226 -3.38 0.72 -20.58
N PRO A 227 -2.20 0.48 -21.17
CA PRO A 227 -1.14 -0.26 -20.50
C PRO A 227 -0.74 0.44 -19.20
N ALA A 228 -0.47 -0.34 -18.15
CA ALA A 228 0.10 0.18 -16.92
C ALA A 228 1.41 0.92 -17.24
N ARG A 229 1.58 2.15 -16.73
CA ARG A 229 2.87 2.84 -16.79
C ARG A 229 3.92 1.93 -16.13
N ARG A 230 4.88 1.47 -16.93
CA ARG A 230 6.09 0.79 -16.43
C ARG A 230 6.96 1.76 -15.65
#